data_AF-A0A117MNF1-F1
#
_entry.id   AF-A0A117MNF1-F1
#
_cell.length_a   1.000
_cell.length_b   1.000
_cell.length_c   1.000
_cell.angle_alpha   90.00
_cell.angle_beta   90.00
_cell.angle_gamma   90.00
#
_symmetry.space_group_name_H-M   'P 1'
#
loop_
_entity.id
_entity.type
_entity.pdbx_description
1 polymer ?
#
loop_
_entity_poly.entity_id
_entity_poly.type
_entity_poly.pdbx_seq_one_letter_code
_entity_poly.pdbx_strand_id
1 'polypeptide(L)'
;MLTWSPLASGLLTGRFRAGGEQPSAGRVHWVPKHMTDSRNHDAVEQLVPIADQAGLSLTHLALAFVVSHPAVTSAIIGPRTMAHLDDLLDGVGATLDDDTLDRIDRVVPPGVNAGTLDIAYTPPALQHAGQRRRRAEDRAAA
;
A
#
# COMPACT_ATOMS: atom_id res chain seq x y z
N MET A 1 10.41 -11.76 -5.70
CA MET A 1 9.02 -12.12 -5.31
C MET A 1 8.07 -11.27 -6.11
N LEU A 2 7.04 -11.87 -6.67
CA LEU A 2 6.01 -11.17 -7.43
C LEU A 2 4.81 -10.92 -6.52
N THR A 3 4.50 -9.64 -6.29
CA THR A 3 3.40 -9.23 -5.39
C THR A 3 2.13 -8.99 -6.17
N TRP A 4 0.98 -9.22 -5.54
CA TRP A 4 -0.33 -8.97 -6.11
C TRP A 4 -1.17 -8.13 -5.13
N SER A 5 -2.15 -7.39 -5.66
CA SER A 5 -3.03 -6.49 -4.90
C SER A 5 -2.29 -5.47 -4.00
N PRO A 6 -1.27 -4.74 -4.51
CA PRO A 6 -0.54 -3.74 -3.71
C PRO A 6 -1.43 -2.59 -3.23
N LEU A 7 -2.59 -2.38 -3.88
CA LEU A 7 -3.55 -1.33 -3.53
C LEU A 7 -4.68 -1.79 -2.59
N ALA A 8 -4.57 -3.00 -2.02
CA ALA A 8 -5.53 -3.53 -1.05
C ALA A 8 -6.99 -3.48 -1.53
N SER A 9 -7.25 -4.04 -2.71
CA SER A 9 -8.56 -3.98 -3.41
C SER A 9 -9.03 -2.55 -3.75
N GLY A 10 -8.12 -1.58 -3.75
CA GLY A 10 -8.37 -0.18 -4.09
C GLY A 10 -8.51 0.75 -2.89
N LEU A 11 -8.46 0.26 -1.65
CA LEU A 11 -8.49 1.12 -0.46
C LEU A 11 -7.35 2.14 -0.47
N LEU A 12 -6.14 1.70 -0.84
CA LEU A 12 -4.95 2.55 -0.91
C LEU A 12 -4.93 3.48 -2.14
N THR A 13 -6.05 3.61 -2.85
CA THR A 13 -6.21 4.70 -3.84
C THR A 13 -6.79 5.97 -3.22
N GLY A 14 -7.21 5.91 -1.95
CA GLY A 14 -7.81 7.06 -1.25
C GLY A 14 -9.23 7.41 -1.71
N ARG A 15 -9.79 6.67 -2.67
CA ARG A 15 -11.15 6.93 -3.19
C ARG A 15 -12.27 6.51 -2.24
N PHE A 16 -12.07 5.42 -1.49
CA PHE A 16 -13.09 4.84 -0.60
C PHE A 16 -12.94 5.37 0.83
N ARG A 17 -13.13 6.68 0.99
CA ARG A 17 -13.01 7.41 2.26
C ARG A 17 -14.33 8.07 2.63
N ALA A 18 -14.40 8.67 3.82
CA ALA A 18 -15.57 9.48 4.22
C ALA A 18 -15.80 10.62 3.20
N GLY A 19 -16.99 10.66 2.59
CA GLY A 19 -17.32 11.62 1.53
C GLY A 19 -16.75 11.31 0.14
N GLY A 20 -16.04 10.18 -0.02
CA GLY A 20 -15.50 9.70 -1.29
C GLY A 20 -16.45 8.81 -2.08
N GLU A 21 -15.89 8.11 -3.08
CA GLU A 21 -16.62 7.13 -3.88
C GLU A 21 -17.04 5.93 -3.02
N GLN A 22 -18.15 5.29 -3.40
CA GLN A 22 -18.54 4.01 -2.83
C GLN A 22 -17.96 2.87 -3.66
N PRO A 23 -17.35 1.85 -3.02
CA PRO A 23 -16.88 0.67 -3.75
C PRO A 23 -18.06 -0.03 -4.44
N SER A 24 -17.81 -0.62 -5.61
CA SER A 24 -18.87 -1.33 -6.33
C SER A 24 -19.41 -2.52 -5.53
N ALA A 25 -20.70 -2.84 -5.69
CA ALA A 25 -21.33 -3.97 -5.02
C ALA A 25 -20.57 -5.29 -5.24
N GLY A 26 -20.05 -5.52 -6.45
CA GLY A 26 -19.22 -6.70 -6.75
C GLY A 26 -17.90 -6.73 -5.96
N ARG A 27 -17.25 -5.58 -5.75
CA ARG A 27 -16.03 -5.50 -4.93
C ARG A 27 -16.33 -5.78 -3.47
N VAL A 28 -17.37 -5.15 -2.93
CA VAL A 28 -17.80 -5.36 -1.54
C VAL A 28 -18.23 -6.81 -1.32
N HIS A 29 -18.89 -7.43 -2.29
CA HIS A 29 -19.28 -8.84 -2.21
C HIS A 29 -18.07 -9.78 -2.11
N TRP A 30 -16.99 -9.51 -2.85
CA TRP A 30 -15.82 -10.40 -2.89
C TRP A 30 -14.94 -10.29 -1.64
N VAL A 31 -14.80 -9.08 -1.07
CA VAL A 31 -13.97 -8.80 0.11
C VAL A 31 -14.68 -7.89 1.13
N PRO A 32 -15.83 -8.32 1.68
CA PRO A 32 -16.70 -7.45 2.48
C PRO A 32 -16.00 -6.95 3.73
N LYS A 33 -15.42 -7.86 4.54
CA LYS A 33 -14.70 -7.50 5.76
C LYS A 33 -13.55 -6.54 5.47
N HIS A 34 -12.78 -6.80 4.41
CA HIS A 34 -11.65 -5.93 4.04
C HIS A 34 -12.11 -4.51 3.69
N MET A 35 -13.25 -4.37 3.02
CA MET A 35 -13.82 -3.06 2.64
C MET A 35 -14.56 -2.36 3.77
N THR A 36 -15.01 -3.07 4.81
CA THR A 36 -15.83 -2.49 5.89
C THR A 36 -15.12 -2.41 7.24
N ASP A 37 -13.95 -3.02 7.40
CA ASP A 37 -13.18 -2.96 8.64
C ASP A 37 -12.71 -1.53 8.92
N SER A 38 -13.17 -0.95 10.04
CA SER A 38 -12.82 0.41 10.43
C SER A 38 -11.31 0.59 10.59
N ARG A 39 -10.57 -0.45 10.99
CA ARG A 39 -9.11 -0.38 11.15
C ARG A 39 -8.40 -0.11 9.82
N ASN A 40 -8.91 -0.67 8.72
CA ASN A 40 -8.37 -0.41 7.39
C ASN A 40 -8.65 1.04 6.96
N HIS A 41 -9.85 1.55 7.25
CA HIS A 41 -10.20 2.95 6.96
C HIS A 41 -9.39 3.92 7.81
N ASP A 42 -9.24 3.66 9.11
CA ASP A 42 -8.44 4.48 10.03
C ASP A 42 -6.96 4.53 9.61
N ALA A 43 -6.42 3.42 9.11
CA ALA A 43 -5.07 3.39 8.54
C ALA A 43 -4.97 4.22 7.26
N VAL A 44 -5.96 4.12 6.35
CA VAL A 44 -6.01 4.94 5.13
C VAL A 44 -6.05 6.43 5.48
N GLU A 45 -6.88 6.85 6.43
CA GLU A 45 -6.98 8.24 6.87
C GLU A 45 -5.66 8.78 7.42
N GLN A 46 -4.88 7.94 8.10
CA GLN A 46 -3.56 8.32 8.62
C GLN A 46 -2.45 8.31 7.55
N LEU A 47 -2.56 7.46 6.53
CA LEU A 47 -1.58 7.37 5.45
C LEU A 47 -1.70 8.50 4.42
N VAL A 48 -2.90 9.06 4.22
CA VAL A 48 -3.12 10.20 3.30
C VAL A 48 -2.21 11.39 3.61
N PRO A 49 -2.19 11.96 4.82
CA PRO A 49 -1.30 13.09 5.11
C PRO A 49 0.18 12.73 5.06
N ILE A 50 0.55 11.44 5.17
CA ILE A 50 1.92 10.98 4.95
C ILE A 50 2.26 11.05 3.45
N ALA A 51 1.35 10.57 2.59
CA ALA A 51 1.50 10.67 1.14
C ALA A 51 1.62 12.13 0.68
N ASP A 52 0.72 13.00 1.16
CA ASP A 52 0.69 14.42 0.82
C ASP A 52 2.00 15.12 1.20
N GLN A 53 2.54 14.84 2.39
CA GLN A 53 3.82 15.42 2.84
C GLN A 53 5.03 14.88 2.07
N ALA A 54 4.95 13.66 1.53
CA ALA A 54 5.94 13.11 0.62
C ALA A 54 5.76 13.59 -0.84
N GLY A 55 4.74 14.40 -1.13
CA GLY A 55 4.43 14.86 -2.48
C GLY A 55 3.90 13.76 -3.41
N LEU A 56 3.33 12.70 -2.84
CA LEU A 56 2.84 11.53 -3.57
C LEU A 56 1.34 11.38 -3.40
N SER A 57 0.66 10.80 -4.40
CA SER A 57 -0.67 10.25 -4.17
C SER A 57 -0.59 9.05 -3.24
N LEU A 58 -1.68 8.71 -2.53
CA LEU A 58 -1.72 7.49 -1.72
C LEU A 58 -1.45 6.23 -2.55
N THR A 59 -1.92 6.22 -3.80
CA THR A 59 -1.66 5.16 -4.78
C THR A 59 -0.16 4.98 -5.01
N HIS A 60 0.56 6.07 -5.27
CA HIS A 60 2.01 6.05 -5.52
C HIS A 60 2.79 5.70 -4.27
N LEU A 61 2.39 6.22 -3.09
CA LEU A 61 2.96 5.84 -1.80
C LEU A 61 2.89 4.33 -1.59
N ALA A 62 1.72 3.72 -1.83
CA ALA A 62 1.50 2.29 -1.66
C ALA A 62 2.36 1.45 -2.62
N LEU A 63 2.45 1.84 -3.89
CA LEU A 63 3.31 1.16 -4.85
C LEU A 63 4.79 1.27 -4.48
N ALA A 64 5.27 2.47 -4.18
CA ALA A 64 6.65 2.74 -3.79
C ALA A 64 7.03 1.97 -2.51
N PHE A 65 6.11 1.86 -1.54
CA PHE A 65 6.29 1.08 -0.33
C PHE A 65 6.53 -0.40 -0.63
N VAL A 66 5.73 -1.01 -1.49
CA VAL A 66 5.84 -2.44 -1.81
C VAL A 66 7.15 -2.74 -2.54
N VAL A 67 7.56 -1.91 -3.50
CA VAL A 67 8.81 -2.12 -4.26
C VAL A 67 10.07 -1.74 -3.47
N SER A 68 9.93 -0.96 -2.39
CA SER A 68 11.02 -0.68 -1.44
C SER A 68 11.49 -1.94 -0.69
N HIS A 69 10.76 -3.06 -0.76
CA HIS A 69 11.16 -4.30 -0.11
C HIS A 69 12.20 -5.08 -0.94
N PRO A 70 13.33 -5.53 -0.35
CA PRO A 70 14.42 -6.17 -1.11
C PRO A 70 14.02 -7.48 -1.78
N ALA A 71 13.10 -8.24 -1.17
CA ALA A 71 12.58 -9.47 -1.77
C ALA A 71 11.58 -9.26 -2.93
N VAL A 72 11.01 -8.06 -3.11
CA VAL A 72 10.01 -7.77 -4.15
C VAL A 72 10.75 -7.46 -5.45
N THR A 73 10.40 -8.15 -6.53
CA THR A 73 10.99 -7.94 -7.86
C THR A 73 10.01 -7.31 -8.83
N SER A 74 8.70 -7.45 -8.59
CA SER A 74 7.64 -6.83 -9.38
C SER A 74 6.35 -6.74 -8.56
N ALA A 75 5.54 -5.72 -8.85
CA ALA A 75 4.20 -5.54 -8.30
C ALA A 75 3.16 -5.58 -9.43
N ILE A 76 2.22 -6.52 -9.35
CA ILE A 76 1.13 -6.61 -10.32
C ILE A 76 0.13 -5.49 -10.05
N ILE A 77 -0.12 -4.67 -11.07
CA ILE A 77 -1.19 -3.69 -11.10
C ILE A 77 -2.35 -4.14 -11.99
N GLY A 78 -3.58 -3.77 -11.64
CA GLY A 78 -4.80 -4.15 -12.36
C GLY A 78 -5.68 -2.94 -12.71
N PRO A 79 -5.23 -2.03 -13.59
CA PRO A 79 -6.05 -0.90 -14.03
C PRO A 79 -7.26 -1.38 -14.83
N ARG A 80 -8.42 -0.72 -14.66
CA ARG A 80 -9.64 -0.99 -15.45
C ARG A 80 -9.85 -0.04 -16.63
N THR A 81 -9.06 1.03 -16.71
CA THR A 81 -9.14 2.08 -17.71
C THR A 81 -7.74 2.57 -18.03
N MET A 82 -7.54 3.20 -19.18
CA MET A 82 -6.24 3.81 -19.54
C MET A 82 -5.79 4.85 -18.53
N ALA A 83 -6.71 5.73 -18.08
CA ALA A 83 -6.39 6.72 -17.06
C ALA A 83 -5.87 6.11 -15.74
N HIS A 84 -6.34 4.92 -15.33
CA HIS A 84 -5.75 4.23 -14.18
C HIS A 84 -4.34 3.73 -14.49
N LEU A 85 -4.09 3.23 -15.70
CA LEU A 85 -2.77 2.76 -16.08
C LEU A 85 -1.78 3.93 -16.11
N ASP A 86 -2.16 5.04 -16.74
CA ASP A 86 -1.32 6.23 -16.86
C ASP A 86 -0.95 6.77 -15.48
N ASP A 87 -1.93 6.94 -14.58
CA ASP A 87 -1.68 7.35 -13.18
C ASP A 87 -0.72 6.38 -12.45
N LEU A 88 -0.88 5.07 -12.61
CA LEU A 88 -0.01 4.10 -11.97
C LEU A 88 1.43 4.15 -12.53
N LEU A 89 1.59 4.44 -13.82
CA LEU A 89 2.89 4.57 -14.48
C LEU A 89 3.62 5.85 -14.06
N ASP A 90 2.89 6.95 -13.83
CA ASP A 90 3.46 8.21 -13.34
C ASP A 90 4.15 8.03 -11.97
N GLY A 91 3.69 7.06 -11.17
CA GLY A 91 4.26 6.73 -9.86
C GLY A 91 5.46 5.79 -9.85
N VAL A 92 5.87 5.20 -10.98
CA VAL A 92 6.90 4.14 -11.03
C VAL A 92 8.26 4.61 -10.50
N GLY A 93 8.61 5.87 -10.76
CA GLY A 93 9.87 6.47 -10.30
C GLY A 93 9.85 6.96 -8.85
N ALA A 94 8.72 6.85 -8.14
CA ALA A 94 8.60 7.34 -6.77
C ALA A 94 9.49 6.51 -5.82
N THR A 95 10.18 7.20 -4.92
CA THR A 95 11.02 6.58 -3.88
C THR A 95 10.63 7.14 -2.52
N LEU A 96 10.72 6.29 -1.49
CA LEU A 96 10.42 6.66 -0.12
C LEU A 96 11.72 6.77 0.67
N ASP A 97 11.88 7.88 1.38
CA ASP A 97 12.97 8.03 2.34
C ASP A 97 12.67 7.27 3.65
N ASP A 98 13.68 7.21 4.52
CA ASP A 98 13.55 6.48 5.78
C ASP A 98 12.53 7.12 6.73
N ASP A 99 12.39 8.45 6.73
CA ASP A 99 11.40 9.13 7.58
C ASP A 99 9.97 8.78 7.15
N THR A 100 9.69 8.80 5.85
CA THR A 100 8.38 8.40 5.31
C THR A 100 8.07 6.94 5.67
N LEU A 101 9.04 6.05 5.53
CA LEU A 101 8.89 4.63 5.88
C LEU A 101 8.68 4.44 7.39
N ASP A 102 9.38 5.19 8.24
CA ASP A 102 9.20 5.18 9.70
C ASP A 102 7.81 5.69 10.09
N ARG A 103 7.29 6.69 9.39
CA ARG A 103 5.93 7.21 9.62
C ARG A 103 4.86 6.19 9.21
N ILE A 104 5.04 5.49 8.10
CA ILE A 104 4.17 4.38 7.71
C ILE A 104 4.18 3.29 8.80
N ASP A 105 5.35 2.95 9.33
CA ASP A 105 5.51 1.95 10.39
C ASP A 105 4.83 2.35 11.71
N ARG A 106 4.67 3.64 11.99
CA ARG A 106 3.90 4.12 13.15
C ARG A 106 2.39 3.91 12.96
N VAL A 107 1.89 3.93 11.72
CA VAL A 107 0.48 3.67 11.40
C VAL A 107 0.19 2.17 11.42
N VAL A 108 1.04 1.38 10.75
CA VAL A 108 0.97 -0.09 10.75
C VAL A 108 2.34 -0.66 11.11
N PRO A 109 2.54 -1.14 12.34
CA PRO A 109 3.82 -1.67 12.77
C PRO A 109 4.29 -2.87 11.93
N PRO A 110 5.62 -3.06 11.78
CA PRO A 110 6.18 -4.24 11.14
C PRO A 110 5.56 -5.54 11.69
N GLY A 111 5.19 -6.45 10.78
CA GLY A 111 4.60 -7.74 11.11
C GLY A 111 3.11 -7.71 11.48
N VAL A 112 2.47 -6.54 11.46
CA VAL A 112 1.03 -6.40 11.75
C VAL A 112 0.22 -6.43 10.46
N ASN A 113 -0.78 -7.30 10.41
CA ASN A 113 -1.84 -7.24 9.40
C ASN A 113 -3.11 -6.67 10.02
N ALA A 114 -3.66 -5.62 9.41
CA ALA A 114 -4.91 -5.03 9.86
C ALA A 114 -6.09 -6.03 9.78
N GLY A 115 -6.01 -7.09 8.98
CA GLY A 115 -7.08 -8.09 8.79
C GLY A 115 -6.72 -9.53 9.18
N THR A 116 -5.89 -9.75 10.21
CA THR A 116 -5.29 -11.06 10.52
C THR A 116 -6.33 -12.21 10.63
N LEU A 117 -6.07 -13.31 9.91
CA LEU A 117 -6.56 -14.65 10.26
C LEU A 117 -5.63 -15.23 11.33
N ASP A 118 -6.18 -15.82 12.38
CA ASP A 118 -5.45 -16.31 13.58
C ASP A 118 -4.35 -17.37 13.31
N ILE A 119 -4.19 -17.82 12.07
CA ILE A 119 -3.21 -18.82 11.60
C ILE A 119 -2.15 -18.26 10.65
N ALA A 120 -2.11 -16.94 10.44
CA ALA A 120 -1.20 -16.33 9.46
C ALA A 120 0.26 -16.38 9.93
N TYR A 121 1.11 -17.11 9.21
CA TYR A 121 2.56 -17.07 9.41
C TYR A 121 3.10 -15.70 8.98
N THR A 122 3.76 -15.00 9.91
CA THR A 122 4.43 -13.73 9.63
C THR A 122 5.94 -13.99 9.52
N PRO A 123 6.53 -13.97 8.31
CA PRO A 123 7.96 -14.23 8.14
C PRO A 123 8.81 -13.15 8.83
N PRO A 124 10.01 -13.50 9.36
CA PRO A 124 10.90 -12.55 10.03
C PRO A 124 11.22 -11.29 9.21
N ALA A 125 11.33 -11.46 7.88
CA ALA A 125 11.56 -10.36 6.95
C ALA A 125 10.49 -9.25 7.04
N LEU A 126 9.27 -9.56 7.47
CA LEU A 126 8.20 -8.58 7.65
C LEU A 126 8.14 -7.99 9.07
N GLN A 127 8.79 -8.63 10.04
CA GLN A 127 8.76 -8.24 11.46
C GLN A 127 9.80 -7.17 11.80
N HIS A 128 10.81 -6.95 10.95
CA HIS A 128 11.91 -6.03 11.23
C HIS A 128 12.02 -4.98 10.12
N ALA A 129 11.96 -3.70 10.50
CA ALA A 129 12.02 -2.59 9.54
C ALA A 129 13.26 -2.63 8.64
N GLY A 130 14.45 -2.89 9.21
CA GLY A 130 15.70 -2.98 8.44
C GLY A 130 15.75 -4.12 7.41
N GLN A 131 14.88 -5.13 7.52
CA GLN A 131 14.80 -6.24 6.56
C GLN A 131 13.78 -5.98 5.44
N ARG A 132 12.92 -4.96 5.60
CA ARG A 132 11.87 -4.59 4.65
C ARG A 132 12.25 -3.46 3.70
N ARG A 133 13.47 -2.92 3.81
CA ARG A 133 13.89 -1.71 3.08
C ARG A 133 15.14 -2.00 2.27
N ARG A 134 15.09 -1.72 0.98
CA ARG A 134 16.27 -1.58 0.13
C ARG A 134 17.08 -0.36 0.56
N ARG A 135 18.33 -0.29 0.10
CA ARG A 135 19.12 0.94 0.20
C ARG A 135 18.43 2.07 -0.56
N ALA A 136 18.60 3.31 -0.12
CA ALA A 136 17.86 4.44 -0.66
C ALA A 136 18.00 4.57 -2.19
N GLU A 137 19.20 4.31 -2.71
CA GLU A 137 19.53 4.33 -4.14
C GLU A 137 18.83 3.23 -4.97
N ASP A 138 18.34 2.16 -4.34
CA ASP A 138 17.77 0.98 -5.00
C ASP A 138 16.23 0.88 -4.86
N ARG A 139 15.57 1.91 -4.32
CA ARG A 139 14.13 1.86 -3.94
C ARG A 139 13.15 2.08 -5.08
N ALA A 140 13.59 2.65 -6.20
CA ALA A 140 12.71 2.83 -7.35
C ALA A 140 12.32 1.47 -7.96
N ALA A 141 11.14 1.41 -8.58
CA ALA A 141 10.82 0.29 -9.45
C ALA A 141 11.71 0.36 -10.70
N ALA A 142 12.30 -0.76 -11.07
CA ALA A 142 13.17 -0.91 -12.25
C ALA A 142 12.36 -1.19 -13.51
#